data_AF-K1TYS0-F1
#
_entry.id   AF-K1TYS0-F1
#
_cell.length_a   1.000
_cell.length_b   1.000
_cell.length_c   1.000
_cell.angle_alpha   90.00
_cell.angle_beta   90.00
_cell.angle_gamma   90.00
#
_symmetry.space_group_name_H-M   'P 1'
#
loop_
_entity.id
_entity.type
_entity.pdbx_description
1 polymer ?
#
loop_
_entity_poly.entity_id
_entity_poly.type
_entity_poly.pdbx_seq_one_letter_code
_entity_poly.pdbx_strand_id
1 'polypeptide(L)'
;MAKEIIYLTAEGYKKLKDELDHMRSVERPAISAAIAEARDKGDLSENAEYDAAREAQGLLEMRIAKMEDTIANARIIDESKVDKSKVQILSRVTLLNHNTGKEVIYTIVAEHEANLREGKLA
;
A
#
# COMPACT_ATOMS: atom_id res chain seq x y z
N MET A 1 13.35 -16.29 10.43
CA MET A 1 13.48 -15.68 9.08
C MET A 1 13.71 -14.20 9.29
N ALA A 2 14.71 -13.60 8.65
CA ALA A 2 15.01 -12.18 8.84
C ALA A 2 13.84 -11.36 8.29
N LYS A 3 13.21 -10.54 9.15
CA LYS A 3 12.16 -9.60 8.72
C LYS A 3 12.80 -8.59 7.77
N GLU A 4 12.32 -8.52 6.54
CA GLU A 4 12.77 -7.52 5.57
C GLU A 4 12.39 -6.13 6.08
N ILE A 5 13.40 -5.28 6.27
CA ILE A 5 13.19 -3.89 6.67
C ILE A 5 12.74 -3.14 5.42
N ILE A 6 11.52 -2.62 5.45
CA ILE A 6 10.96 -1.83 4.36
C ILE A 6 11.25 -0.37 4.65
N TYR A 7 11.88 0.32 3.72
CA TYR A 7 12.16 1.74 3.85
C TYR A 7 11.09 2.55 3.14
N LEU A 8 10.50 3.50 3.86
CA LEU A 8 9.44 4.37 3.35
C LEU A 8 9.77 5.83 3.59
N THR A 9 9.24 6.72 2.75
CA THR A 9 9.19 8.16 3.09
C THR A 9 8.14 8.39 4.18
N ALA A 10 8.21 9.55 4.84
CA ALA A 10 7.15 9.96 5.77
C ALA A 10 5.78 10.03 5.07
N GLU A 11 5.74 10.48 3.82
CA GLU A 11 4.51 10.52 3.01
C GLU A 11 3.99 9.13 2.65
N GLY A 12 4.87 8.21 2.24
CA GLY A 12 4.51 6.82 1.92
C GLY A 12 3.99 6.07 3.14
N TYR A 13 4.65 6.24 4.28
CA TYR A 13 4.17 5.69 5.55
C TYR A 13 2.79 6.24 5.93
N LYS A 14 2.58 7.55 5.78
CA LYS A 14 1.28 8.16 6.03
C LYS A 14 0.18 7.61 5.11
N LYS A 15 0.45 7.51 3.81
CA LYS A 15 -0.51 6.94 2.84
C LYS A 15 -0.93 5.51 3.22
N LEU A 16 0.03 4.65 3.55
CA LEU A 16 -0.27 3.26 3.97
C LEU A 16 -1.08 3.23 5.27
N LYS A 17 -0.80 4.14 6.20
CA LYS A 17 -1.55 4.24 7.45
C LYS A 17 -2.99 4.71 7.23
N ASP A 18 -3.18 5.72 6.39
CA ASP A 18 -4.50 6.23 6.01
C ASP A 18 -5.32 5.13 5.29
N GLU A 19 -4.68 4.33 4.42
CA GLU A 19 -5.33 3.19 3.75
C GLU A 19 -5.72 2.08 4.73
N LEU A 20 -4.83 1.73 5.67
CA LEU A 20 -5.11 0.76 6.73
C LEU A 20 -6.27 1.21 7.62
N ASP A 21 -6.31 2.49 7.99
CA ASP A 21 -7.38 3.05 8.80
C ASP A 21 -8.71 3.03 8.03
N HIS A 22 -8.71 3.29 6.72
CA HIS A 22 -9.90 3.16 5.88
C HIS A 22 -10.43 1.71 5.85
N MET A 23 -9.57 0.73 5.60
CA MET A 23 -9.94 -0.69 5.61
C MET A 23 -10.59 -1.10 6.93
N ARG A 24 -10.08 -0.59 8.05
CA ARG A 24 -10.56 -0.90 9.40
C ARG A 24 -11.84 -0.20 9.79
N SER A 25 -11.97 1.08 9.45
CA SER A 25 -13.06 1.94 9.93
C SER A 25 -14.25 1.98 8.98
N VAL A 26 -14.05 1.68 7.70
CA VAL A 26 -15.09 1.76 6.67
C VAL A 26 -15.40 0.38 6.10
N GLU A 27 -14.40 -0.30 5.53
CA GLU A 27 -14.64 -1.55 4.79
C GLU A 27 -15.03 -2.70 5.72
N ARG A 28 -14.30 -2.91 6.82
CA ARG A 28 -14.56 -4.01 7.77
C ARG A 28 -15.98 -3.93 8.39
N PRO A 29 -16.46 -2.75 8.86
CA PRO A 29 -17.85 -2.60 9.29
C PRO A 29 -18.86 -2.82 8.17
N ALA A 30 -18.60 -2.32 6.96
CA ALA A 30 -19.49 -2.48 5.82
C ALA A 30 -19.68 -3.96 5.44
N ILE A 31 -18.59 -4.73 5.39
CA ILE A 31 -18.65 -6.19 5.14
C ILE A 31 -19.38 -6.90 6.28
N SER A 32 -19.14 -6.50 7.54
CA SER A 32 -19.85 -7.08 8.69
C SER A 32 -21.37 -6.84 8.62
N ALA A 33 -21.78 -5.65 8.17
CA ALA A 33 -23.19 -5.33 7.93
C ALA A 33 -23.78 -6.15 6.78
N ALA A 34 -23.05 -6.31 5.67
CA ALA A 34 -23.48 -7.14 4.55
C ALA A 34 -23.68 -8.62 4.94
N ILE A 35 -22.78 -9.16 5.76
CA ILE A 35 -22.92 -10.53 6.31
C ILE A 35 -24.16 -10.63 7.20
N ALA A 36 -24.40 -9.63 8.06
CA ALA A 36 -25.57 -9.61 8.94
C ALA A 36 -26.89 -9.56 8.13
N GLU A 37 -26.96 -8.69 7.12
CA GLU A 37 -28.12 -8.58 6.23
C GLU A 37 -28.37 -9.88 5.45
N ALA A 38 -27.32 -10.48 4.90
CA ALA A 38 -27.43 -11.76 4.20
C ALA A 38 -27.90 -12.89 5.14
N ARG A 39 -27.50 -12.85 6.42
CA ARG A 39 -27.92 -13.83 7.42
C ARG A 39 -29.41 -13.73 7.77
N ASP A 40 -29.95 -12.52 7.79
CA ASP A 40 -31.35 -12.28 8.11
C ASP A 40 -32.31 -12.74 6.98
N LYS A 41 -31.79 -13.04 5.78
CA LYS A 41 -32.56 -13.62 4.66
C LYS A 41 -32.87 -15.12 4.83
N GLY A 42 -32.44 -15.76 5.92
CA GLY A 42 -32.98 -17.03 6.42
C GLY A 42 -32.26 -18.28 5.89
N ASP A 43 -32.35 -18.57 4.60
CA ASP A 43 -31.72 -19.79 4.05
C ASP A 43 -30.26 -19.53 3.67
N LEU A 44 -29.35 -19.84 4.60
CA LEU A 44 -27.92 -19.66 4.44
C LEU A 44 -27.26 -20.69 3.52
N SER A 45 -27.92 -21.81 3.26
CA SER A 45 -27.31 -22.96 2.56
C SER A 45 -27.22 -22.76 1.05
N GLU A 46 -28.03 -21.86 0.49
CA GLU A 46 -28.03 -21.46 -0.93
C GLU A 46 -27.73 -19.96 -1.13
N ASN A 47 -27.34 -19.25 -0.06
CA ASN A 47 -27.17 -17.79 -0.10
C ASN A 47 -25.79 -17.40 -0.63
N ALA A 48 -25.70 -17.26 -1.96
CA ALA A 48 -24.51 -16.78 -2.65
C ALA A 48 -24.03 -15.40 -2.15
N GLU A 49 -24.92 -14.54 -1.66
CA GLU A 49 -24.55 -13.23 -1.09
C GLU A 49 -23.82 -13.39 0.25
N TYR A 50 -24.22 -14.36 1.08
CA TYR A 50 -23.55 -14.68 2.34
C TYR A 50 -22.15 -15.24 2.11
N ASP A 51 -22.01 -16.20 1.18
CA ASP A 51 -20.72 -16.79 0.85
C ASP A 51 -19.75 -15.76 0.27
N ALA A 52 -20.22 -14.92 -0.66
CA ALA A 52 -19.42 -13.84 -1.23
C ALA A 52 -18.99 -12.83 -0.16
N ALA A 53 -19.87 -12.46 0.77
CA ALA A 53 -19.54 -11.53 1.85
C ALA A 53 -18.51 -12.13 2.83
N ARG A 54 -18.57 -13.44 3.11
CA ARG A 54 -17.60 -14.15 3.93
C ARG A 54 -16.24 -14.27 3.26
N GLU A 55 -16.20 -14.52 1.95
CA GLU A 55 -14.96 -14.51 1.18
C GLU A 55 -14.33 -13.11 1.17
N ALA A 56 -15.13 -12.08 0.89
CA ALA A 56 -14.68 -10.69 0.93
C ALA A 56 -14.10 -10.30 2.29
N GLN A 57 -14.71 -10.75 3.39
CA GLN A 57 -14.16 -10.58 4.73
C GLN A 57 -12.78 -11.23 4.87
N GLY A 58 -12.62 -12.48 4.43
CA GLY A 58 -11.34 -13.18 4.50
C GLY A 58 -10.24 -12.47 3.71
N LEU A 59 -10.54 -12.00 2.50
CA LEU A 59 -9.61 -11.23 1.67
C LEU A 59 -9.23 -9.89 2.32
N LEU A 60 -10.20 -9.18 2.91
CA LEU A 60 -9.94 -7.93 3.62
C LEU A 60 -9.02 -8.15 4.81
N GLU A 61 -9.27 -9.16 5.64
CA GLU A 61 -8.43 -9.47 6.80
C GLU A 61 -7.00 -9.86 6.40
N MET A 62 -6.84 -10.60 5.29
CA MET A 62 -5.52 -10.91 4.73
C MET A 62 -4.78 -9.64 4.30
N ARG A 63 -5.46 -8.71 3.63
CA ARG A 63 -4.88 -7.42 3.22
C ARG A 63 -4.48 -6.57 4.42
N ILE A 64 -5.35 -6.46 5.43
CA ILE A 64 -5.08 -5.75 6.67
C ILE A 64 -3.84 -6.33 7.36
N ALA A 65 -3.76 -7.65 7.53
CA ALA A 65 -2.62 -8.30 8.18
C ALA A 65 -1.29 -8.03 7.43
N LYS A 66 -1.31 -8.10 6.09
CA LYS A 66 -0.12 -7.79 5.27
C LYS A 66 0.30 -6.33 5.41
N MET A 67 -0.66 -5.41 5.44
CA MET A 67 -0.37 -3.98 5.58
C MET A 67 0.13 -3.63 6.98
N GLU A 68 -0.43 -4.25 8.02
CA GLU A 68 0.07 -4.13 9.39
C GLU A 68 1.51 -4.62 9.53
N ASP A 69 1.85 -5.77 8.97
CA ASP A 69 3.23 -6.26 9.00
C ASP A 69 4.18 -5.33 8.24
N THR A 70 3.73 -4.83 7.08
CA THR A 70 4.49 -3.83 6.30
C THR A 70 4.78 -2.58 7.12
N ILE A 71 3.76 -2.01 7.77
CA ILE A 71 3.88 -0.81 8.61
C ILE A 71 4.72 -1.08 9.87
N ALA A 72 4.61 -2.26 10.47
CA ALA A 72 5.37 -2.64 11.66
C ALA A 72 6.86 -2.82 11.38
N ASN A 73 7.21 -3.26 10.16
CA ASN A 73 8.59 -3.42 9.71
C ASN A 73 9.14 -2.20 8.96
N ALA A 74 8.31 -1.16 8.76
CA ALA A 74 8.69 0.05 8.05
C ALA A 74 9.66 0.92 8.87
N ARG A 75 10.70 1.42 8.21
CA ARG A 75 11.56 2.48 8.72
C ARG A 75 11.41 3.73 7.86
N ILE A 76 11.05 4.83 8.52
CA ILE A 76 10.95 6.13 7.88
C ILE A 76 12.38 6.63 7.62
N ILE A 77 12.72 6.85 6.36
CA ILE A 77 13.96 7.52 5.98
C ILE A 77 13.70 9.01 5.83
N ASP A 78 14.61 9.81 6.36
CA ASP A 78 14.69 11.24 6.15
C ASP A 78 15.53 11.51 4.89
N GLU A 79 14.89 12.00 3.82
CA GLU A 79 15.52 12.32 2.53
C GLU A 79 16.70 13.30 2.67
N SER A 80 16.71 14.14 3.72
CA SER A 80 17.81 15.09 3.95
C SER A 80 19.10 14.42 4.42
N LYS A 81 19.03 13.19 4.93
CA LYS A 81 20.16 12.40 5.44
C LYS A 81 20.65 11.34 4.46
N VAL A 82 20.03 11.26 3.29
CA VAL A 82 20.39 10.30 2.25
C VAL A 82 21.71 10.75 1.60
N ASP A 83 22.69 9.87 1.61
CA ASP A 83 23.97 10.08 0.92
C ASP A 83 23.71 10.26 -0.58
N LYS A 84 23.95 11.49 -1.08
CA LYS A 84 23.74 11.87 -2.49
C LYS A 84 24.84 11.38 -3.42
N SER A 85 25.91 10.79 -2.89
CA SER A 85 26.99 10.21 -3.71
C SER A 85 26.60 8.89 -4.37
N LYS A 86 25.50 8.26 -3.91
CA LYS A 86 24.98 7.00 -4.45
C LYS A 86 23.48 7.11 -4.69
N VAL A 87 23.03 6.50 -5.79
CA VAL A 87 21.60 6.34 -6.05
C VAL A 87 21.09 5.15 -5.22
N GLN A 88 20.12 5.42 -4.37
CA GLN A 88 19.46 4.46 -3.48
C GLN A 88 17.94 4.68 -3.50
N ILE A 89 17.17 3.76 -2.91
CA ILE A 89 15.72 3.97 -2.72
C ILE A 89 15.53 5.31 -2.00
N LEU A 90 14.55 6.09 -2.47
CA LEU A 90 14.24 7.49 -2.14
C LEU A 90 15.19 8.55 -2.72
N SER A 91 16.15 8.18 -3.56
CA SER A 91 16.99 9.18 -4.23
C SER A 91 16.21 9.92 -5.31
N ARG A 92 16.27 11.24 -5.26
CA ARG A 92 15.78 12.11 -6.33
C ARG A 92 16.90 12.32 -7.36
N VAL A 93 16.74 11.75 -8.55
CA VAL A 93 17.73 11.78 -9.63
C VAL A 93 17.23 12.65 -10.78
N THR A 94 18.14 13.38 -11.41
CA THR A 94 17.86 14.14 -12.64
C THR A 94 18.46 13.40 -13.81
N LEU A 95 17.62 13.07 -14.79
CA LEU A 95 18.00 12.38 -16.02
C LEU A 95 18.01 13.38 -17.17
N LEU A 96 19.16 13.54 -17.84
CA LEU A 96 19.29 14.33 -19.05
C LEU A 96 19.15 13.43 -20.27
N ASN A 97 18.17 13.72 -21.12
CA ASN A 97 18.05 13.07 -22.42
C ASN A 97 18.98 13.75 -23.42
N HIS A 98 20.09 13.10 -23.76
CA HIS A 98 21.12 13.65 -24.68
C HIS A 98 20.63 13.88 -26.12
N ASN A 99 19.54 13.23 -26.55
CA ASN A 99 18.99 13.42 -27.89
C ASN A 99 18.08 14.65 -28.00
N THR A 100 17.45 15.05 -26.88
CA THR A 100 16.44 16.13 -26.86
C THR A 100 16.81 17.31 -25.97
N GLY A 101 17.88 17.18 -25.17
CA GLY A 101 18.30 18.17 -24.18
C GLY A 101 17.34 18.34 -23.00
N LYS A 102 16.31 17.49 -22.88
CA LYS A 102 15.30 17.59 -21.82
C LYS A 102 15.79 16.92 -20.54
N GLU A 103 15.59 17.61 -19.42
CA GLU A 103 15.80 17.06 -18.08
C GLU A 103 14.47 16.56 -17.51
N VAL A 104 14.51 15.39 -16.87
CA VAL A 104 13.37 14.82 -16.14
C VAL A 104 13.84 14.37 -14.78
N ILE A 105 13.05 14.66 -13.75
CA ILE A 105 13.38 14.31 -12.37
C ILE A 105 12.54 13.10 -11.95
N TYR A 106 13.20 12.08 -11.41
CA TYR A 106 12.55 10.90 -10.83
C TYR A 106 12.98 10.68 -9.40
N THR A 107 12.11 10.03 -8.63
CA THR A 107 12.38 9.52 -7.30
C THR A 107 12.46 8.00 -7.40
N ILE A 108 13.59 7.43 -7.02
CA ILE A 108 13.75 5.98 -6.96
C ILE A 108 12.91 5.46 -5.79
N VAL A 109 12.04 4.49 -6.02
CA VAL A 109 11.15 3.92 -5.00
C VAL A 109 11.15 2.39 -5.10
N ALA A 110 10.54 1.70 -4.15
CA ALA A 110 10.33 0.26 -4.29
C ALA A 110 9.29 -0.04 -5.38
N GLU A 111 9.33 -1.26 -5.94
CA GLU A 111 8.46 -1.68 -7.06
C GLU A 111 6.97 -1.44 -6.80
N HIS A 112 6.51 -1.66 -5.56
CA HIS A 112 5.12 -1.46 -5.17
C HIS A 112 4.67 0.01 -5.09
N GLU A 113 5.59 0.97 -5.06
CA GLU A 113 5.31 2.41 -5.04
C GLU A 113 5.53 3.08 -6.41
N ALA A 114 5.94 2.31 -7.42
CA ALA A 114 6.32 2.82 -8.72
C ALA A 114 5.13 3.47 -9.43
N ASN A 115 5.31 4.72 -9.86
CA ASN A 115 4.32 5.46 -10.61
C ASN A 115 5.00 6.52 -11.48
N LEU A 116 5.16 6.20 -12.76
CA LEU A 116 5.81 7.07 -13.75
C LEU A 116 5.12 8.44 -13.86
N ARG A 117 3.80 8.52 -13.67
CA ARG A 117 3.06 9.79 -13.75
C ARG A 117 3.38 10.72 -12.59
N GLU A 118 3.69 10.16 -11.43
CA GLU A 118 4.12 10.90 -10.24
C GLU A 118 5.65 11.08 -10.17
N GLY A 119 6.38 10.67 -11.21
CA GLY A 119 7.84 10.72 -11.22
C GLY A 119 8.50 9.72 -10.26
N LYS A 120 7.83 8.60 -9.96
CA LYS A 120 8.34 7.50 -9.12
C LYS A 120 8.81 6.33 -9.99
N LEU A 121 10.07 5.95 -9.87
CA LEU A 121 10.74 4.93 -10.70
C LEU A 121 11.23 3.76 -9.82
N ALA A 122 10.98 2.52 -10.24
CA ALA A 122 11.50 1.31 -9.58
C ALA A 122 12.83 0.87 -10.19
#